data_AF-A0A8T4CDQ8-F1
#
_entry.id   AF-A0A8T4CDQ8-F1
#
_cell.length_a   1.000
_cell.length_b   1.000
_cell.length_c   1.000
_cell.angle_alpha   90.00
_cell.angle_beta   90.00
_cell.angle_gamma   90.00
#
_symmetry.space_group_name_H-M   'P 1'
#
loop_
_entity.id
_entity.type
_entity.pdbx_description
1 polymer ?
#
loop_
_entity_poly.entity_id
_entity_poly.type
_entity_poly.pdbx_seq_one_letter_code
_entity_poly.pdbx_strand_id
1 'polypeptide(L)' 'MGLKDSMSKMRHSMDVTCDKCGKLMKPGGVVKKHVDGADHQFCSPVCANSFRHGDKTR' A
#
# COMPACT_ATOMS: atom_id res chain seq x y z
N MET A 1 -37.45 -0.53 15.46
CA MET A 1 -36.82 0.42 14.50
C MET A 1 -35.44 0.75 15.09
N GLY A 2 -34.29 0.29 14.61
CA GLY A 2 -33.82 0.19 13.24
C GLY A 2 -32.68 1.19 13.04
N LEU A 3 -31.54 1.04 13.73
CA LEU A 3 -30.39 1.92 13.57
C LEU A 3 -29.06 1.14 13.57
N LYS A 4 -28.77 0.59 12.40
CA LYS A 4 -27.47 0.71 11.70
C LYS A 4 -26.20 0.47 12.52
N ASP A 5 -25.91 -0.78 12.87
CA ASP A 5 -24.52 -1.23 13.02
C ASP A 5 -23.98 -1.47 11.61
N SER A 6 -23.73 -0.36 10.92
CA SER A 6 -23.03 -0.36 9.65
C SER A 6 -21.69 -1.05 9.87
N MET A 7 -21.54 -2.19 9.20
CA MET A 7 -20.28 -2.86 8.91
C MET A 7 -19.06 -1.96 9.12
N SER A 8 -18.40 -2.09 10.27
CA SER A 8 -16.96 -1.87 10.31
C SER A 8 -16.35 -3.21 10.60
N LYS A 9 -16.46 -4.05 9.58
CA LYS A 9 -15.69 -5.27 9.37
C LYS A 9 -14.26 -4.84 9.65
N MET A 10 -13.78 -5.13 10.85
CA MET A 10 -12.41 -4.94 11.27
C MET A 10 -11.61 -5.93 10.43
N ARG A 11 -11.41 -5.55 9.16
CA ARG A 11 -10.46 -6.20 8.29
C ARG A 11 -9.13 -5.82 8.93
N HIS A 12 -8.64 -6.70 9.78
CA HIS A 12 -7.21 -6.83 10.03
C HIS A 12 -6.51 -7.31 8.74
N SER A 13 -6.90 -6.80 7.57
CA SER A 13 -6.04 -6.86 6.41
C SER A 13 -4.86 -6.01 6.79
N MET A 14 -3.69 -6.64 6.89
CA MET A 14 -2.43 -5.93 6.89
C MET A 14 -2.38 -5.16 5.56
N ASP A 15 -3.00 -3.98 5.54
CA ASP A 15 -3.21 -3.18 4.36
C ASP A 15 -1.86 -2.58 4.01
N VAL A 16 -1.14 -3.29 3.14
CA VAL A 16 0.08 -2.78 2.54
C VAL A 16 -0.32 -1.56 1.72
N THR A 17 0.41 -0.46 1.88
CA THR A 17 0.21 0.74 1.07
C THR A 17 1.30 0.86 0.02
N CYS A 18 0.91 1.31 -1.18
CA CYS A 18 1.83 1.66 -2.25
C CYS A 18 2.79 2.75 -1.77
N ASP A 19 4.09 2.47 -1.73
CA ASP A 19 5.07 3.42 -1.20
C ASP A 19 5.19 4.70 -2.06
N LYS A 20 4.90 4.59 -3.37
CA LYS A 20 4.89 5.73 -4.31
C LYS A 20 3.63 6.59 -4.22
N CYS A 21 2.49 5.99 -3.87
CA CYS A 21 1.18 6.59 -4.13
C CYS A 21 0.22 6.54 -2.95
N GLY A 22 0.62 5.94 -1.82
CA GLY A 22 -0.18 5.79 -0.61
C GLY A 22 -1.41 4.90 -0.75
N LYS A 23 -1.64 4.31 -1.93
CA LYS A 23 -2.85 3.53 -2.20
C LYS A 23 -2.88 2.25 -1.39
N LEU A 24 -3.97 2.02 -0.66
CA LEU A 24 -4.26 0.77 0.05
C LEU A 24 -4.36 -0.41 -0.92
N MET A 25 -3.66 -1.49 -0.60
CA MET A 25 -3.54 -2.66 -1.44
C MET A 25 -3.42 -3.93 -0.59
N LYS A 26 -3.74 -5.07 -1.20
CA LYS A 26 -3.73 -6.35 -0.49
C LYS A 26 -2.30 -6.71 -0.05
N PRO A 27 -2.14 -7.35 1.13
CA PRO A 27 -0.84 -7.83 1.58
C PRO A 27 -0.20 -8.75 0.53
N GLY A 28 1.07 -8.52 0.24
CA GLY A 28 1.83 -9.16 -0.85
C GLY A 28 2.12 -8.24 -2.03
N GLY A 29 1.38 -7.15 -2.18
CA GLY A 29 1.53 -6.16 -3.24
C GLY A 29 1.52 -6.73 -4.67
N VAL A 30 1.67 -5.86 -5.68
CA VAL A 30 1.81 -6.32 -7.08
C VAL A 30 3.28 -6.41 -7.45
N VAL A 31 4.08 -5.44 -6.98
CA VAL A 31 5.51 -5.37 -7.23
C VAL A 31 6.23 -5.04 -5.93
N LYS A 32 7.28 -5.78 -5.64
CA LYS A 32 8.22 -5.54 -4.53
C LYS A 32 9.57 -5.14 -5.12
N LYS A 33 10.20 -4.11 -4.57
CA LYS A 33 11.49 -3.61 -5.04
C LYS A 33 12.35 -3.29 -3.83
N HIS A 34 13.56 -3.81 -3.82
CA HIS A 34 14.56 -3.45 -2.83
C HIS A 34 15.28 -2.18 -3.28
N VAL A 35 15.17 -1.11 -2.50
CA VAL A 35 15.79 0.19 -2.77
C VAL A 35 16.36 0.72 -1.46
N ASP A 36 17.60 1.21 -1.47
CA ASP A 36 18.26 1.79 -0.28
C ASP A 36 18.31 0.88 0.97
N GLY A 37 18.38 -0.45 0.79
CA GLY A 37 18.34 -1.37 1.93
C GLY A 37 16.94 -1.62 2.50
N ALA A 38 15.88 -1.03 1.94
CA ALA A 38 14.49 -1.25 2.33
C ALA A 38 13.69 -1.99 1.24
N ASP A 39 12.74 -2.83 1.65
CA ASP A 39 11.77 -3.45 0.72
C ASP A 39 10.56 -2.51 0.57
N HIS A 40 10.32 -2.06 -0.65
CA HIS A 40 9.20 -1.19 -0.99
C HIS A 40 8.16 -1.96 -1.80
N GLN A 41 6.89 -1.78 -1.45
CA GLN A 41 5.77 -2.44 -2.12
C GLN A 41 4.96 -1.43 -2.95
N PHE A 42 4.57 -1.85 -4.15
CA PHE A 42 3.88 -1.02 -5.13
C PHE A 42 2.64 -1.70 -5.68
N CYS A 43 1.61 -0.90 -5.92
CA CYS A 43 0.33 -1.36 -6.47
C CYS A 43 0.43 -1.71 -7.97
N SER A 44 1.52 -1.27 -8.63
CA SER A 44 1.73 -1.48 -10.06
C SER A 44 3.22 -1.37 -10.41
N PRO A 45 3.66 -1.99 -11.53
CA PRO A 45 5.01 -1.84 -12.05
C PRO A 45 5.34 -0.39 -12.44
N VAL A 46 4.34 0.40 -12.83
CA VAL A 46 4.52 1.82 -13.15
C VAL A 46 4.95 2.61 -11.91
N CYS A 47 4.32 2.35 -10.76
CA CYS A 47 4.70 2.95 -9.48
C CYS A 47 6.12 2.53 -9.08
N ALA A 48 6.46 1.25 -9.20
CA ALA A 48 7.79 0.74 -8.87
C ALA A 48 8.90 1.29 -9.78
N ASN A 49 8.59 1.49 -11.06
CA ASN A 49 9.53 2.05 -12.05
C ASN A 49 9.70 3.56 -11.87
N SER A 50 8.62 4.26 -11.47
CA SER A 50 8.65 5.69 -11.16
C SER A 50 9.23 5.99 -9.78
N PHE A 51 9.43 4.98 -8.94
CA PHE A 51 9.99 5.12 -7.60
C PHE A 51 11.51 5.29 -7.68
N ARG A 52 11.97 6.49 -7.29
CA ARG A 52 13.38 6.87 -7.21
C ARG A 52 13.83 6.95 -5.75
N HIS A 53 15.11 6.71 -5.54
CA HIS A 53 15.76 6.87 -4.25
C HIS A 53 15.59 8.33 -3.77
N GLY A 54 14.75 8.56 -2.76
CA GLY A 54 14.39 9.90 -2.28
C GLY A 54 12.92 10.31 -2.48
N ASP A 55 12.08 9.47 -3.10
CA ASP A 55 10.63 9.71 -3.24
C ASP A 55 9.85 9.55 -1.92
N LYS A 56 10.53 9.50 -0.76
CA LYS A 56 9.88 9.47 0.56
C LYS A 56 8.98 10.70 0.65
N THR A 57 7.68 10.49 0.49
CA THR A 57 6.67 11.51 0.75
C THR A 57 6.85 11.98 2.18
N ARG A 58 7.26 13.25 2.30
CA ARG A 58 7.46 14.00 3.54
C ARG A 58 6.16 14.12 4.33
#